data_AF-A0A832SE69-F1
#
_entry.id   AF-A0A832SE69-F1
#
_cell.length_a   1.000
_cell.length_b   1.000
_cell.length_c   1.000
_cell.angle_alpha   90.00
_cell.angle_beta   90.00
_cell.angle_gamma   90.00
#
_symmetry.space_group_name_H-M   'P 1'
#
loop_
_entity.id
_entity.type
_entity.pdbx_description
1 polymer ?
#
loop_
_entity_poly.entity_id
_entity_poly.type
_entity_poly.pdbx_seq_one_letter_code
_entity_poly.pdbx_strand_id
1 'polypeptide(L)' 'MGLFGNKDKGILITGTECQMCGMDFTATERLMRHMQKAHGKSKKDSGKSCPTC' A
#
# COMPACT_ATOMS: atom_id res chain seq x y z
N MET A 1 23.60 22.45 -6.99
CA MET A 1 22.88 21.29 -6.40
C MET A 1 21.85 20.84 -7.43
N GLY A 2 22.24 19.93 -8.31
CA GLY A 2 21.42 19.51 -9.44
C GLY A 2 21.04 18.04 -9.36
N LEU A 3 19.81 17.77 -9.81
CA LEU A 3 19.47 16.60 -10.64
C LEU A 3 19.33 15.25 -9.91
N PHE A 4 18.34 15.12 -9.02
CA PHE A 4 17.70 13.82 -8.82
C PHE A 4 16.62 13.62 -9.89
N GLY A 5 17.07 13.48 -11.13
CA GLY A 5 16.29 12.84 -12.17
C GLY A 5 16.59 11.35 -12.13
N ASN A 6 15.70 10.55 -11.52
CA ASN A 6 15.58 9.16 -11.92
C ASN A 6 14.23 9.00 -12.60
N LYS A 7 14.30 8.75 -13.90
CA LYS A 7 13.17 8.41 -14.75
C LYS A 7 13.19 6.88 -14.80
N ASP A 8 12.56 6.25 -13.82
CA ASP A 8 12.48 4.79 -13.73
C ASP A 8 11.46 4.31 -14.78
N LYS A 9 11.87 4.30 -16.05
CA LYS A 9 11.22 3.50 -17.09
C LYS A 9 11.62 2.05 -16.87
N GLY A 10 11.00 1.40 -15.90
CA GLY A 10 11.31 0.02 -15.55
C GLY A 10 10.06 -0.71 -15.10
N ILE A 11 9.32 -1.26 -16.08
CA ILE A 11 8.26 -2.25 -15.88
C ILE A 11 7.11 -1.73 -14.97
N LEU A 12 5.98 -1.40 -15.60
CA LEU A 12 4.70 -1.29 -14.90
C LEU A 12 4.33 -2.71 -14.42
N ILE A 13 4.85 -3.14 -13.27
CA ILE A 13 4.17 -4.20 -12.50
C ILE A 13 2.93 -3.53 -11.95
N THR A 14 1.85 -3.60 -12.73
CA THR A 14 0.50 -3.16 -12.37
C THR A 14 0.08 -3.87 -11.08
N GLY A 15 0.42 -3.30 -9.93
CA GLY A 15 0.15 -3.92 -8.63
C GLY A 15 0.59 -3.10 -7.41
N THR A 16 1.20 -1.94 -7.61
CA THR A 16 1.71 -1.07 -6.53
C THR A 16 0.95 0.25 -6.42
N GLU A 17 -0.25 0.34 -6.98
CA GLU A 17 -1.14 1.50 -6.84
C GLU A 17 -2.05 1.37 -5.61
N CYS A 18 -2.16 2.44 -4.83
CA CYS A 18 -3.14 2.51 -3.76
C CYS A 18 -4.56 2.69 -4.32
N GLN A 19 -5.43 1.71 -4.12
CA GLN A 19 -6.84 1.81 -4.51
C GLN A 19 -7.67 2.79 -3.65
N MET A 20 -7.15 3.23 -2.50
CA MET A 20 -7.85 4.17 -1.61
C MET A 20 -7.57 5.64 -1.97
N CYS A 21 -6.40 5.95 -2.51
CA CYS A 21 -5.98 7.34 -2.80
C CYS A 21 -5.34 7.54 -4.18
N GLY A 22 -5.13 6.48 -4.96
CA GLY A 22 -4.57 6.53 -6.31
C GLY A 22 -3.07 6.78 -6.39
N MET A 23 -2.32 6.68 -5.27
CA MET A 23 -0.86 6.84 -5.31
C MET A 23 -0.17 5.63 -5.92
N ASP A 24 0.70 5.87 -6.89
CA ASP A 24 1.62 4.87 -7.43
C ASP A 24 2.88 4.75 -6.57
N PHE A 25 3.37 3.53 -6.41
CA PHE A 25 4.60 3.24 -5.70
C PHE A 25 5.55 2.43 -6.58
N THR A 26 6.85 2.66 -6.45
CA THR A 26 7.87 1.91 -7.17
C THR A 26 8.05 0.46 -6.69
N ALA A 27 7.47 0.10 -5.54
CA ALA A 27 7.55 -1.25 -4.98
C ALA A 27 6.37 -1.55 -4.05
N THR A 28 5.99 -2.83 -4.00
CA THR A 28 4.90 -3.33 -3.14
C THR A 28 5.17 -3.08 -1.66
N GLU A 29 6.44 -3.17 -1.21
CA GLU A 29 6.79 -2.86 0.18
C GLU A 29 6.45 -1.42 0.57
N ARG A 30 6.67 -0.47 -0.35
CA ARG A 30 6.32 0.93 -0.14
C ARG A 30 4.82 1.14 -0.11
N LEU A 31 4.08 0.50 -1.02
CA LEU A 31 2.62 0.47 -0.99
C LEU A 31 2.11 -0.11 0.34
N MET A 32 2.65 -1.24 0.80
CA MET A 32 2.25 -1.89 2.05
C MET A 32 2.50 -1.01 3.28
N ARG A 33 3.67 -0.35 3.35
CA ARG A 33 3.96 0.61 4.42
C ARG A 33 3.07 1.84 4.35
N HIS A 34 2.79 2.33 3.14
CA HIS A 34 1.83 3.40 2.93
C HIS A 34 0.42 2.97 3.37
N MET A 35 -0.01 1.76 3.01
CA MET A 35 -1.29 1.20 3.46
C MET A 35 -1.34 1.18 4.97
N GLN A 36 -0.32 0.69 5.67
CA GLN A 36 -0.32 0.65 7.14
C GLN A 36 -0.28 2.03 7.80
N LYS A 37 0.46 3.00 7.26
CA LYS A 37 0.57 4.33 7.88
C LYS A 37 -0.57 5.27 7.56
N ALA A 38 -1.04 5.27 6.31
CA ALA A 38 -2.07 6.20 5.82
C ALA A 38 -3.47 5.59 5.86
N HIS A 39 -3.58 4.27 5.66
CA HIS A 39 -4.85 3.55 5.55
C HIS A 39 -4.95 2.37 6.53
N GLY A 40 -3.99 2.23 7.45
CA GLY A 40 -3.86 1.10 8.35
C GLY A 40 -4.79 1.27 9.52
N LYS A 41 -6.09 1.39 9.21
CA LYS A 41 -7.11 0.98 10.14
C LYS A 41 -7.02 -0.53 10.19
N SER A 42 -6.34 -1.02 11.23
CA SER A 42 -6.32 -2.42 11.61
C SER A 42 -7.73 -2.99 11.45
N LYS A 43 -7.96 -3.77 10.39
CA LYS A 43 -9.15 -4.63 10.32
C LYS A 43 -8.96 -5.76 11.33
N LYS A 44 -9.02 -5.41 12.61
CA LYS A 44 -9.54 -6.30 13.66
C LYS A 44 -11.06 -6.13 13.61
N ASP A 45 -11.66 -6.74 12.60
CA ASP A 45 -13.08 -7.06 12.64
C ASP A 45 -13.17 -8.55 12.28
N SER A 46 -12.84 -9.40 13.25
CA SER A 46 -13.83 -10.01 14.16
C SER A 46 -14.76 -10.99 13.45
N GLY A 47 -14.24 -11.71 12.44
CA GLY A 47 -14.87 -12.90 11.87
C GLY A 47 -14.57 -14.19 12.64
N LYS A 48 -14.88 -14.25 13.94
CA LYS A 48 -15.18 -15.50 14.65
C LYS A 48 -16.24 -15.16 15.71
N SER A 49 -17.51 -15.23 15.31
CA SER A 49 -18.62 -15.44 16.25
C SER A 49 -18.22 -16.51 17.26
N CYS A 50 -18.27 -16.19 18.54
CA CYS A 50 -18.41 -17.18 19.59
C CYS A 50 -19.90 -17.25 19.94
N PRO A 51 -20.67 -18.25 19.45
CA PRO A 51 -22.05 -18.44 19.90
C PRO A 51 -22.16 -19.34 21.14
N THR A 52 -21.10 -19.54 21.93
CA THR A 52 -21.19 -20.33 23.17
C THR A 52 -20.09 -19.98 24.17
N CYS A 53 -20.29 -18.89 24.92
CA CYS A 53 -19.76 -18.65 26.27
C CYS A 53 -20.79 -17.81 27.02
#